data_AF-A0A2Z6QZG4-F1
#
_entry.id   AF-A0A2Z6QZG4-F1
#
_cell.length_a   1.000
_cell.length_b   1.000
_cell.length_c   1.000
_cell.angle_alpha   90.00
_cell.angle_beta   90.00
_cell.angle_gamma   90.00
#
_symmetry.space_group_name_H-M   'P 1'
#
loop_
_entity.id
_entity.type
_entity.pdbx_description
1 polymer ?
#
loop_
_entity_poly.entity_id
_entity_poly.type
_entity_poly.pdbx_seq_one_letter_code
_entity_poly.pdbx_strand_id
1 'polypeptide(L)'
;MHFFRRVTGKELDLPLNLKECQRLHHDLLQADDKAFEENIPQEVEPSEVERQDVQEQDAIPKEPTQEEIIFKECPVGRDLERQHRNRSLMSKWVGKIPHPDDNPTYTFIQPIAKPEEYKKLPYMPQLIGLIRPKIKEVL
;
A
#
# COMPACT_ATOMS: atom_id res chain seq x y z
N MET A 1 -10.69 32.29 -11.76
CA MET A 1 -9.22 32.44 -11.94
C MET A 1 -8.58 31.11 -11.55
N HIS A 2 -8.16 30.30 -12.52
CA HIS A 2 -7.41 29.07 -12.26
C HIS A 2 -5.93 29.44 -12.04
N PHE A 3 -5.44 29.31 -10.82
CA PHE A 3 -4.00 29.31 -10.56
C PHE A 3 -3.43 27.95 -10.95
N PHE A 4 -3.06 27.80 -12.23
CA PHE A 4 -2.10 26.77 -12.60
C PHE A 4 -0.76 27.15 -11.97
N ARG A 5 -0.38 26.47 -10.88
CA ARG A 5 0.99 26.49 -10.38
C ARG A 5 1.85 25.85 -11.45
N ARG A 6 2.47 26.67 -12.28
CA ARG A 6 3.46 26.28 -13.29
C ARG A 6 4.61 25.61 -12.54
N VAL A 7 4.65 24.27 -12.53
CA VAL A 7 5.82 23.52 -12.08
C VAL A 7 6.89 23.75 -13.16
N THR A 8 7.75 24.74 -12.94
CA THR A 8 8.97 24.88 -13.73
C THR A 8 9.89 23.72 -13.35
N GLY A 9 9.76 22.59 -14.05
CA GLY A 9 10.70 21.48 -14.00
C GLY A 9 12.02 21.92 -14.61
N LYS A 10 12.80 22.72 -13.88
CA LYS A 10 14.23 22.88 -14.18
C LYS A 10 14.87 21.55 -13.84
N GLU A 11 15.38 20.87 -14.85
CA GLU A 11 16.27 19.73 -14.71
C GLU A 11 17.46 20.20 -13.85
N LEU A 12 17.50 19.75 -12.60
CA LEU A 12 18.60 20.04 -11.69
C LEU A 12 19.71 19.03 -12.00
N ASP A 13 20.91 19.53 -12.30
CA ASP A 13 22.09 18.69 -12.50
C ASP A 13 22.25 17.73 -11.31
N LEU A 14 22.55 16.46 -11.61
CA LEU A 14 22.81 15.46 -10.58
C LEU A 14 23.99 15.96 -9.71
N PRO A 15 23.87 15.92 -8.36
CA PRO A 15 24.92 16.41 -7.48
C PRO A 15 26.24 15.68 -7.76
N LEU A 16 27.30 16.45 -8.00
CA LEU A 16 28.59 15.92 -8.46
C LEU A 16 29.46 15.42 -7.30
N ASN A 17 29.06 15.70 -6.06
CA ASN A 17 29.79 15.28 -4.88
C ASN A 17 28.87 15.04 -3.66
N LEU A 18 29.39 14.30 -2.68
CA LEU A 18 28.66 13.90 -1.48
C LEU A 18 28.12 15.09 -0.67
N LYS A 19 28.84 16.22 -0.65
CA LYS A 19 28.45 17.42 0.11
C LYS A 19 27.21 18.07 -0.52
N GLU A 20 27.10 18.05 -1.85
CA GLU A 20 25.91 18.49 -2.56
C GLU A 20 24.72 17.56 -2.34
N CYS A 21 24.94 16.23 -2.33
CA CYS A 21 23.89 15.28 -1.96
C CYS A 21 23.34 15.54 -0.56
N GLN A 22 24.23 15.76 0.42
CA GLN A 22 23.85 16.03 1.80
C GLN A 22 23.09 17.35 1.94
N ARG A 23 23.54 18.40 1.22
CA ARG A 23 22.84 19.69 1.17
C ARG A 23 21.44 19.54 0.59
N LEU A 24 21.31 18.90 -0.58
CA LEU A 24 20.01 18.66 -1.21
C LEU A 24 19.08 17.82 -0.33
N HIS A 25 19.61 16.81 0.36
CA HIS A 25 18.83 16.02 1.30
C HIS A 25 18.25 16.89 2.43
N HIS A 26 19.05 17.79 2.99
CA HIS A 26 18.58 18.71 4.03
C HIS A 26 17.54 19.71 3.49
N ASP A 27 17.80 20.30 2.31
CA ASP A 27 16.91 21.26 1.68
C ASP A 27 15.53 20.64 1.35
N LEU A 28 15.51 19.38 0.90
CA LEU A 28 14.27 18.64 0.62
C LEU A 28 13.46 18.36 1.90
N LEU A 29 14.13 17.92 2.97
CA LEU A 29 13.46 17.71 4.26
C LEU A 29 12.84 19.00 4.79
N GLN A 30 13.54 20.12 4.67
CA GLN A 30 13.05 21.42 5.12
C GLN A 30 11.88 21.93 4.26
N ALA A 31 11.90 21.65 2.95
CA ALA A 31 10.79 21.99 2.05
C ALA A 31 9.52 21.20 2.38
N ASP A 32 9.64 19.91 2.71
CA ASP A 32 8.51 19.07 3.11
C ASP A 32 7.88 19.55 4.42
N ASP A 33 8.69 19.87 5.43
CA ASP A 33 8.20 20.42 6.71
C ASP A 33 7.45 21.75 6.48
N LYS A 34 7.98 22.64 5.64
CA LYS A 34 7.36 23.94 5.33
C LYS A 34 6.06 23.81 4.52
N ALA A 35 6.03 22.93 3.53
CA ALA A 35 4.84 22.67 2.74
C ALA A 35 3.73 22.03 3.59
N PHE A 36 4.11 21.22 4.57
CA PHE A 36 3.17 20.62 5.51
C PHE A 36 2.53 21.65 6.43
N GLU A 37 3.30 22.59 7.01
CA GLU A 37 2.72 23.64 7.87
C GLU A 37 1.77 24.59 7.11
N GLU A 38 2.04 24.87 5.84
CA GLU A 38 1.22 25.79 5.03
C GLU A 38 -0.11 25.16 4.53
N ASN A 39 -0.25 23.83 4.59
CA ASN A 39 -1.43 23.10 4.07
C ASN A 39 -2.31 22.47 5.15
N ILE A 40 -2.14 22.80 6.44
CA ILE A 40 -3.06 22.40 7.50
C ILE A 40 -4.20 23.44 7.56
N PRO A 41 -5.45 23.11 7.16
CA PRO A 41 -6.59 23.96 7.46
C PRO A 41 -6.74 24.04 8.98
N GLN A 42 -6.95 25.24 9.53
CA GLN A 42 -7.40 25.37 10.92
C GLN A 42 -8.66 24.52 11.11
N GLU A 43 -8.61 23.56 12.02
CA GLU A 43 -9.74 22.71 12.38
C GLU A 43 -10.93 23.58 12.79
N VAL A 44 -11.95 23.63 11.94
CA VAL A 44 -13.31 23.94 12.36
C VAL A 44 -13.99 22.61 12.65
N GLU A 45 -14.60 22.53 13.83
CA GLU A 45 -15.25 21.36 14.42
C GLU A 45 -16.07 20.50 13.44
N PRO A 46 -16.12 19.15 13.63
CA PRO A 46 -16.87 18.28 12.75
C PRO A 46 -18.38 18.41 13.00
N SER A 47 -19.08 19.07 12.07
CA SER A 47 -20.53 18.92 11.92
C SER A 47 -20.83 17.57 11.28
N GLU A 48 -21.59 16.75 11.98
CA GLU A 48 -22.18 15.51 11.50
C GLU A 48 -22.97 15.77 10.20
N VAL A 49 -22.67 15.07 9.10
CA VAL A 49 -23.58 14.99 7.96
C VAL A 49 -23.67 13.54 7.46
N GLU A 50 -24.93 13.10 7.47
CA GLU A 50 -25.53 11.84 7.07
C GLU A 50 -25.00 11.15 5.81
N ARG A 51 -25.11 9.82 5.88
CA ARG A 51 -24.99 8.84 4.80
C ARG A 51 -26.00 9.12 3.68
N GLN A 52 -25.59 9.00 2.43
CA GLN A 52 -26.51 8.68 1.34
C GLN A 52 -25.96 7.55 0.46
N ASP A 53 -26.83 6.55 0.35
CA ASP A 53 -26.80 5.32 -0.43
C ASP A 53 -27.34 5.64 -1.83
N VAL A 54 -26.62 5.28 -2.91
CA VAL A 54 -27.21 5.15 -4.25
C VAL A 54 -26.48 4.01 -4.99
N GLN A 55 -27.22 2.92 -5.18
CA GLN A 55 -26.97 1.84 -6.12
C GLN A 55 -27.07 2.31 -7.57
N GLU A 56 -26.16 1.84 -8.43
CA GLU A 56 -26.53 1.36 -9.76
C GLU A 56 -25.45 0.37 -10.24
N GLN A 57 -25.76 -0.93 -10.21
CA GLN A 57 -25.00 -1.92 -10.97
C GLN A 57 -25.98 -2.69 -11.85
N ASP A 58 -25.80 -2.47 -13.15
CA ASP A 58 -26.47 -3.18 -14.23
C ASP A 58 -26.25 -4.69 -14.11
N ALA A 59 -27.34 -5.44 -14.28
CA ALA A 59 -27.40 -6.87 -14.02
C ALA A 59 -26.74 -7.70 -15.13
N ILE A 60 -25.55 -8.23 -14.86
CA ILE A 60 -24.98 -9.37 -15.59
C ILE A 60 -25.44 -10.65 -14.88
N PRO A 61 -25.91 -11.70 -15.59
CA PRO A 61 -26.38 -12.93 -14.97
C PRO A 61 -25.27 -13.57 -14.10
N LYS A 62 -25.50 -13.63 -12.79
CA LYS A 62 -24.61 -14.29 -11.83
C LYS A 62 -24.71 -15.81 -12.01
N GLU A 63 -23.68 -16.38 -12.62
CA GLU A 63 -23.32 -17.78 -12.47
C GLU A 63 -23.09 -18.13 -10.98
N PRO A 64 -23.09 -19.43 -10.59
CA PRO A 64 -23.25 -19.85 -9.19
C PRO A 64 -22.33 -19.09 -8.25
N THR A 65 -22.94 -18.60 -7.16
CA THR A 65 -22.37 -17.73 -6.12
C THR A 65 -21.20 -18.40 -5.39
N GLN A 66 -20.06 -18.51 -6.05
CA GLN A 66 -18.80 -18.83 -5.40
C GLN A 66 -18.33 -17.56 -4.70
N GLU A 67 -17.92 -17.67 -3.44
CA GLU A 67 -17.35 -16.54 -2.73
C GLU A 67 -16.07 -16.09 -3.46
N GLU A 68 -15.98 -14.80 -3.77
CA GLU A 68 -14.82 -14.18 -4.42
C GLU A 68 -13.89 -13.57 -3.37
N ILE A 69 -12.64 -13.27 -3.75
CA ILE A 69 -11.72 -12.56 -2.87
C ILE A 69 -12.27 -11.16 -2.57
N ILE A 70 -12.42 -10.86 -1.27
CA ILE A 70 -12.90 -9.55 -0.82
C ILE A 70 -11.75 -8.77 -0.18
N PHE A 71 -11.46 -7.59 -0.72
CA PHE A 71 -10.52 -6.65 -0.11
C PHE A 71 -11.27 -5.63 0.73
N LYS A 72 -10.79 -5.43 1.97
CA LYS A 72 -11.32 -4.40 2.86
C LYS A 72 -10.19 -3.55 3.40
N GLU A 73 -10.38 -2.24 3.35
CA GLU A 73 -9.50 -1.31 4.02
C GLU A 73 -9.83 -1.32 5.53
N CYS A 74 -8.84 -1.62 6.35
CA CYS A 74 -8.95 -1.72 7.79
C CYS A 74 -8.00 -0.68 8.44
N PRO A 75 -8.45 0.09 9.43
CA PRO A 75 -7.55 0.97 10.16
C PRO A 75 -6.50 0.11 10.87
N VAL A 76 -5.23 0.43 10.63
CA VAL A 76 -4.11 -0.04 11.42
C VAL A 76 -4.02 0.97 12.55
N GLY A 77 -4.40 0.56 13.75
CA GLY A 77 -4.23 1.40 14.94
C GLY A 77 -2.74 1.71 15.19
N ARG A 78 -2.37 1.90 16.45
CA ARG A 78 -0.94 2.03 16.76
C ARG A 78 -0.24 0.68 16.56
N ASP A 79 0.61 0.60 15.54
CA ASP A 79 1.56 -0.49 15.36
C ASP A 79 2.68 -0.33 16.40
N LEU A 80 2.59 -1.09 17.49
CA LEU A 80 3.54 -1.03 18.60
C LEU A 80 4.90 -1.67 18.25
N GLU A 81 4.98 -2.44 17.14
CA GLU A 81 6.24 -3.04 16.69
C GLU A 81 7.11 -2.05 15.93
N ARG A 82 6.51 -0.97 15.39
CA ARG A 82 7.26 0.11 14.76
C ARG A 82 7.86 1.05 15.79
N GLN A 83 9.17 1.21 15.70
CA GLN A 83 9.92 2.11 16.57
C GLN A 83 9.54 3.59 16.38
N HIS A 84 9.05 3.98 15.20
CA HIS A 84 8.61 5.35 14.93
C HIS A 84 7.08 5.45 14.94
N ARG A 85 6.58 6.51 15.59
CA ARG A 85 5.15 6.82 15.65
C ARG A 85 4.71 7.42 14.31
N ASN A 86 3.71 6.82 13.68
CA ASN A 86 3.06 7.41 12.52
C ASN A 86 2.38 8.72 12.92
N ARG A 87 2.63 9.79 12.15
CA ARG A 87 1.97 11.09 12.34
C ARG A 87 0.52 11.09 11.85
N SER A 88 0.18 10.21 10.89
CA SER A 88 -1.17 9.99 10.38
C SER A 88 -1.72 8.61 10.78
N LEU A 89 -3.04 8.48 10.80
CA LEU A 89 -3.71 7.19 10.91
C LEU A 89 -3.37 6.34 9.68
N MET A 90 -2.84 5.15 9.89
CA MET A 90 -2.56 4.21 8.81
C MET A 90 -3.76 3.30 8.58
N SER A 91 -4.04 2.99 7.33
CA SER A 91 -4.92 1.89 6.95
C SER A 91 -4.11 0.76 6.31
N LYS A 92 -4.64 -0.47 6.35
CA LYS A 92 -4.12 -1.62 5.61
C LYS A 92 -5.25 -2.26 4.84
N TRP A 93 -4.93 -2.74 3.65
CA TRP A 93 -5.82 -3.60 2.90
C TRP A 93 -5.67 -5.03 3.40
N VAL A 94 -6.80 -5.64 3.77
CA VAL A 94 -6.88 -7.07 4.14
C VAL A 94 -7.73 -7.76 3.08
N GLY A 95 -7.10 -8.71 2.36
CA GLY A 95 -7.81 -9.63 1.47
C GLY A 95 -8.32 -10.83 2.25
N LYS A 96 -9.61 -11.16 2.11
CA LYS A 96 -10.17 -12.43 2.56
C LYS A 96 -10.21 -13.38 1.38
N ILE A 97 -9.44 -14.45 1.47
CA ILE A 97 -9.39 -15.51 0.47
C ILE A 97 -10.44 -16.56 0.86
N PRO A 98 -11.37 -16.91 -0.03
CA PRO A 98 -12.35 -17.98 0.19
C PRO A 98 -11.68 -19.31 0.52
N HIS A 99 -12.31 -20.15 1.34
CA HIS A 99 -11.79 -21.50 1.57
C HIS A 99 -11.89 -22.31 0.26
N PRO A 100 -10.95 -23.22 -0.02
CA PRO A 100 -11.04 -24.12 -1.18
C PRO A 100 -12.36 -24.89 -1.29
N ASP A 101 -13.01 -25.19 -0.16
CA ASP A 101 -14.31 -25.86 -0.13
C ASP A 101 -15.45 -24.95 -0.59
N ASP A 102 -15.32 -23.63 -0.39
CA ASP A 102 -16.31 -22.62 -0.77
C ASP A 102 -16.11 -22.16 -2.23
N ASN A 103 -14.86 -22.14 -2.69
CA ASN A 103 -14.51 -21.82 -4.07
C ASN A 103 -13.30 -22.64 -4.56
N PRO A 104 -13.53 -23.67 -5.41
CA PRO A 104 -12.46 -24.55 -5.88
C PRO A 104 -11.45 -23.83 -6.79
N THR A 105 -11.77 -22.65 -7.33
CA THR A 105 -10.80 -21.80 -8.07
C THR A 105 -9.55 -21.54 -7.25
N TYR A 106 -9.68 -21.46 -5.92
CA TYR A 106 -8.57 -21.17 -5.01
C TYR A 106 -7.98 -22.41 -4.33
N THR A 107 -8.24 -23.62 -4.84
CA THR A 107 -7.69 -24.87 -4.28
C THR A 107 -6.16 -24.89 -4.23
N PHE A 108 -5.50 -24.15 -5.12
CA PHE A 108 -4.04 -24.03 -5.11
C PHE A 108 -3.49 -23.23 -3.91
N ILE A 109 -4.34 -22.46 -3.23
CA ILE A 109 -3.99 -21.68 -2.04
C ILE A 109 -4.24 -22.56 -0.80
N GLN A 110 -3.21 -23.26 -0.36
CA GLN A 110 -3.28 -24.05 0.87
C GLN A 110 -3.05 -23.16 2.10
N PRO A 111 -4.03 -23.04 3.03
CA PRO A 111 -3.87 -22.22 4.21
C PRO A 111 -2.85 -22.84 5.17
N ILE A 112 -1.92 -22.01 5.66
CA ILE A 112 -0.96 -22.41 6.70
C ILE A 112 -1.56 -22.01 8.04
N ALA A 113 -2.12 -22.99 8.75
CA ALA A 113 -2.83 -22.75 10.00
C ALA A 113 -1.90 -22.35 11.16
N LYS A 114 -0.63 -22.80 11.14
CA LYS A 114 0.32 -22.59 12.24
C LYS A 114 1.42 -21.60 11.85
N PRO A 115 1.61 -20.51 12.60
CA PRO A 115 2.63 -19.52 12.30
C PRO A 115 4.06 -20.09 12.39
N GLU A 116 4.28 -21.15 13.16
CA GLU A 116 5.57 -21.84 13.24
C GLU A 116 5.95 -22.54 11.93
N GLU A 117 4.97 -23.02 11.17
CA GLU A 117 5.19 -23.64 9.86
C GLU A 117 5.58 -22.57 8.84
N TYR A 118 4.97 -21.39 8.93
CA TYR A 118 5.33 -20.24 8.10
C TYR A 118 6.78 -19.81 8.30
N LYS A 119 7.29 -19.83 9.54
CA LYS A 119 8.69 -19.51 9.87
C LYS A 119 9.72 -20.47 9.25
N LYS A 120 9.29 -21.69 8.87
CA LYS A 120 10.15 -22.69 8.21
C LYS A 120 10.26 -22.47 6.71
N LEU A 121 9.37 -21.66 6.12
CA LEU A 121 9.42 -21.38 4.69
C LEU A 121 10.63 -20.51 4.37
N PRO A 122 11.39 -20.85 3.32
CA PRO A 122 12.50 -20.04 2.87
C PRO A 122 12.01 -18.64 2.46
N TYR A 123 12.81 -17.63 2.80
CA TYR A 123 12.53 -16.26 2.41
C TYR A 123 12.53 -16.13 0.88
N MET A 124 11.62 -15.32 0.30
CA MET A 124 11.41 -15.24 -1.16
C MET A 124 12.71 -15.06 -1.98
N PRO A 125 13.67 -14.19 -1.60
CA PRO A 125 14.97 -14.13 -2.24
C PRO A 125 15.77 -15.45 -2.27
N GLN A 126 15.67 -16.27 -1.23
CA GLN A 126 16.30 -17.60 -1.19
C GLN A 126 15.64 -18.53 -2.21
N LEU A 127 14.30 -18.54 -2.28
CA LEU A 127 13.54 -19.30 -3.29
C LEU A 127 13.94 -18.89 -4.71
N ILE A 128 13.97 -17.59 -4.99
CA ILE A 128 14.40 -17.05 -6.29
C ILE A 128 15.83 -17.50 -6.63
N GLY A 129 16.73 -17.48 -5.64
CA GLY A 129 18.10 -17.97 -5.81
C GLY A 129 18.15 -19.45 -6.23
N LEU A 130 17.33 -20.30 -5.60
CA LEU A 130 17.28 -21.74 -5.88
C LEU A 130 16.72 -22.07 -7.27
N ILE A 131 15.75 -21.29 -7.77
CA ILE A 131 15.13 -21.54 -9.08
C ILE A 131 15.89 -20.86 -10.24
N ARG A 132 16.75 -19.88 -9.96
CA ARG A 132 17.49 -19.11 -10.96
C ARG A 132 18.26 -19.96 -11.98
N PRO A 133 18.92 -21.08 -11.60
CA PRO A 133 19.58 -21.96 -12.56
C PRO A 133 18.59 -22.61 -13.55
N LYS A 134 17.43 -23.08 -13.07
CA LYS A 134 16.39 -23.69 -13.92
C LYS A 134 15.78 -22.68 -14.90
N ILE A 135 15.60 -21.43 -14.49
CA ILE A 135 15.11 -20.37 -15.38
C ILE A 135 16.09 -20.12 -16.53
N LYS A 136 17.40 -20.22 -16.27
CA LYS A 136 18.44 -20.05 -17.30
C LYS A 136 18.52 -21.21 -18.30
N GLU A 137 17.97 -22.38 -17.98
CA GLU A 137 17.94 -23.53 -18.91
C GLU A 137 16.79 -23.43 -19.92
N VAL A 138 15.77 -22.62 -19.63
CA VAL A 138 14.57 -22.45 -20.48
C VAL A 138 14.71 -21.25 -21.43
N LEU A 139 15.67 -20.36 -21.18
CA LEU A 139 16.00 -19.19 -21.99
C LEU A 139 17.26 -19.44 -22.84
#